data_AF-A0A2S8RAB6-F1
#
_entry.id   AF-A0A2S8RAB6-F1
#
_cell.length_a   1.000
_cell.length_b   1.000
_cell.length_c   1.000
_cell.angle_alpha   90.00
_cell.angle_beta   90.00
_cell.angle_gamma   90.00
#
_symmetry.space_group_name_H-M   'P 1'
#
loop_
_entity.id
_entity.type
_entity.pdbx_description
1 polymer ?
#
loop_
_entity_poly.entity_id
_entity_poly.type
_entity_poly.pdbx_seq_one_letter_code
_entity_poly.pdbx_strand_id
1 'polypeptide(L)'
;MAKVTDEITILIVQGVNITKYGEWYGMNGEAWCVMFISWCADQAGILGDVVPKAAHAFYMKCGYIDKGNYRTRESGYIPKAGDTIIFSEGLEHVDNVSQEKRNYKHGGIVVAYDPETQTVYTIEGNAGNEVRYRAYNLNHIEIDGYGINGGTTYGQIPSNVSIGYMGTQ
;
A
#
# COMPACT_ATOMS: atom_id res chain seq x y z
N MET A 1 -8.15 26.22 43.47
CA MET A 1 -8.12 24.85 42.92
C MET A 1 -9.05 24.77 41.72
N ALA A 2 -8.75 23.88 40.77
CA ALA A 2 -9.30 23.71 39.41
C ALA A 2 -8.70 24.66 38.36
N LYS A 3 -8.31 24.23 37.16
CA LYS A 3 -8.06 22.90 36.56
C LYS A 3 -7.29 23.17 35.25
N VAL A 4 -6.42 22.24 34.90
CA VAL A 4 -5.70 22.14 33.62
C VAL A 4 -6.64 22.25 32.42
N THR A 5 -6.25 23.02 31.41
CA THR A 5 -6.31 22.64 29.98
C THR A 5 -5.41 23.61 29.21
N ASP A 6 -4.12 23.29 29.10
CA ASP A 6 -3.30 23.87 28.04
C ASP A 6 -3.73 23.20 26.74
N GLU A 7 -4.37 24.01 25.90
CA GLU A 7 -4.65 23.69 24.51
C GLU A 7 -3.31 23.50 23.79
N ILE A 8 -2.84 22.26 23.72
CA ILE A 8 -1.90 21.86 22.67
C ILE A 8 -2.72 21.91 21.39
N THR A 9 -2.67 23.08 20.75
CA THR A 9 -3.01 23.25 19.34
C THR A 9 -2.12 22.30 18.56
N ILE A 10 -2.62 21.08 18.35
CA ILE A 10 -2.11 20.17 17.33
C ILE A 10 -2.34 20.92 16.02
N LEU A 11 -1.32 21.64 15.59
CA LEU A 11 -1.18 22.05 14.21
C LEU A 11 -1.08 20.75 13.41
N ILE A 12 -2.24 20.23 13.01
CA ILE A 12 -2.33 19.37 11.83
C ILE A 12 -1.94 20.28 10.67
N VAL A 13 -0.64 20.43 10.45
CA VAL A 13 -0.15 21.00 9.20
C VAL A 13 -0.45 19.95 8.16
N GLN A 14 -1.60 20.08 7.49
CA GLN A 14 -1.85 19.35 6.26
C GLN A 14 -0.65 19.59 5.35
N GLY A 15 0.05 18.51 4.97
CA GLY A 15 1.23 18.56 4.12
C GLY A 15 2.55 18.14 4.75
N VAL A 16 2.60 17.76 6.04
CA VAL A 16 3.82 17.17 6.61
C VAL A 16 3.57 15.68 6.84
N ASN A 17 4.29 14.81 6.12
CA ASN A 17 4.22 13.35 6.21
C ASN A 17 4.79 12.82 7.54
N ILE A 18 4.41 13.43 8.66
CA ILE A 18 4.78 13.01 10.01
C ILE A 18 3.81 11.94 10.47
N THR A 19 4.26 10.70 10.50
CA THR A 19 3.43 9.55 10.85
C THR A 19 4.18 8.57 11.73
N LYS A 20 3.44 7.80 12.55
CA LYS A 20 4.04 6.70 13.33
C LYS A 20 4.76 5.67 12.46
N TYR A 21 4.35 5.52 11.20
CA TYR A 21 4.96 4.60 10.24
C TYR A 21 6.31 5.13 9.77
N GLY A 22 6.37 6.41 9.40
CA GLY A 22 7.62 7.08 9.03
C GLY A 22 8.59 7.18 10.20
N GLU A 23 8.11 7.49 11.40
CA GLU A 23 8.89 7.49 12.64
C GLU A 23 9.47 6.10 12.95
N TRP A 24 8.64 5.05 12.95
CA TRP A 24 9.10 3.66 13.15
C TRP A 24 10.14 3.23 12.10
N TYR A 25 9.96 3.67 10.84
CA TYR A 25 10.90 3.35 9.78
C TYR A 25 12.22 4.16 9.89
N GLY A 26 12.21 5.30 10.58
CA GLY A 26 13.33 6.25 10.62
C GLY A 26 13.37 7.23 9.44
N MET A 27 12.26 7.40 8.73
CA MET A 27 12.11 8.25 7.54
C MET A 27 10.87 9.15 7.65
N ASN A 28 10.68 9.76 8.82
CA ASN A 28 9.54 10.64 9.06
C ASN A 28 9.61 11.88 8.16
N GLY A 29 8.48 12.30 7.58
CA GLY A 29 8.44 13.38 6.59
C GLY A 29 8.45 12.91 5.13
N GLU A 30 8.66 11.61 4.88
CA GLU A 30 8.62 11.01 3.53
C GLU A 30 7.27 10.35 3.22
N ALA A 31 7.00 10.08 1.94
CA ALA A 31 5.82 9.31 1.54
C ALA A 31 5.81 7.93 2.22
N TRP A 32 4.71 7.59 2.89
CA TRP A 32 4.68 6.51 3.89
C TRP A 32 3.78 5.33 3.53
N CYS A 33 3.28 5.25 2.29
CA CYS A 33 2.40 4.15 1.84
C CYS A 33 3.04 2.77 2.02
N VAL A 34 4.29 2.60 1.59
CA VAL A 34 5.01 1.32 1.70
C VAL A 34 5.60 1.11 3.10
N MET A 35 5.93 2.19 3.81
CA MET A 35 6.30 2.11 5.23
C MET A 35 5.13 1.60 6.09
N PHE A 36 3.90 1.99 5.76
CA PHE A 36 2.70 1.44 6.38
C PHE A 36 2.59 -0.08 6.17
N ILE A 37 2.84 -0.59 4.96
CA ILE A 37 2.85 -2.03 4.67
C ILE A 37 3.93 -2.73 5.50
N SER A 38 5.15 -2.20 5.50
CA SER A 38 6.26 -2.74 6.29
C SER A 38 5.94 -2.76 7.80
N TRP A 39 5.31 -1.70 8.31
CA TRP A 39 4.90 -1.63 9.71
C TRP A 39 3.81 -2.66 10.03
N CYS A 40 2.79 -2.82 9.17
CA CYS A 40 1.77 -3.86 9.34
C CYS A 40 2.36 -5.27 9.33
N ALA A 41 3.32 -5.54 8.45
CA ALA A 41 4.04 -6.82 8.40
C ALA A 41 4.87 -7.07 9.67
N ASP A 42 5.48 -6.03 10.24
CA ASP A 42 6.19 -6.11 11.53
C ASP A 42 5.23 -6.48 12.65
N GLN A 43 4.07 -5.82 12.73
CA GLN A 43 3.04 -6.12 13.74
C GLN A 43 2.48 -7.55 13.59
N ALA A 44 2.45 -8.09 12.38
CA ALA A 44 2.03 -9.45 12.09
C ALA A 44 3.16 -10.49 12.29
N GLY A 45 4.39 -10.06 12.56
CA GLY A 45 5.55 -10.95 12.74
C GLY A 45 6.02 -11.65 11.45
N ILE A 46 5.73 -11.07 10.28
CA ILE A 46 6.06 -11.66 8.96
C ILE A 46 7.01 -10.79 8.13
N LEU A 47 7.51 -9.69 8.70
CA LEU A 47 8.44 -8.78 8.04
C LEU A 47 9.82 -9.44 7.88
N GLY A 48 10.43 -9.28 6.71
CA GLY A 48 11.72 -9.88 6.34
C GLY A 48 11.61 -11.33 5.87
N ASP A 49 10.68 -12.09 6.45
CA ASP A 49 10.44 -13.49 6.07
C ASP A 49 9.52 -13.60 4.86
N VAL A 50 8.31 -13.05 4.96
CA VAL A 50 7.28 -13.10 3.91
C VAL A 50 7.21 -11.77 3.17
N VAL A 51 7.05 -10.67 3.92
CA VAL A 51 6.95 -9.31 3.36
C VAL A 51 8.32 -8.65 3.42
N PRO A 52 8.90 -8.19 2.29
CA PRO A 52 10.16 -7.45 2.30
C PRO A 52 10.03 -6.12 3.08
N LYS A 53 11.05 -5.76 3.85
CA LYS A 53 11.12 -4.42 4.46
C LYS A 53 11.53 -3.40 3.41
N ALA A 54 10.65 -2.45 3.11
CA ALA A 54 10.93 -1.36 2.17
C ALA A 54 10.16 -0.07 2.51
N ALA A 55 10.63 1.03 1.95
CA ALA A 55 9.97 2.34 2.00
C ALA A 55 9.45 2.82 0.64
N HIS A 56 9.74 2.08 -0.44
CA HIS A 56 9.36 2.43 -1.81
C HIS A 56 8.77 1.21 -2.53
N ALA A 57 7.76 1.43 -3.37
CA ALA A 57 6.99 0.36 -4.02
C ALA A 57 7.87 -0.51 -4.94
N PHE A 58 8.80 0.11 -5.69
CA PHE A 58 9.75 -0.63 -6.53
C PHE A 58 10.61 -1.62 -5.72
N TYR A 59 11.21 -1.18 -4.60
CA TYR A 59 12.06 -2.06 -3.80
C TYR A 59 11.26 -3.17 -3.11
N MET A 60 10.01 -2.90 -2.73
CA MET A 60 9.11 -3.95 -2.23
C MET A 60 8.81 -4.99 -3.32
N LYS A 61 8.51 -4.57 -4.56
CA LYS A 61 8.37 -5.46 -5.72
C LYS A 61 9.62 -6.33 -5.90
N CYS A 62 10.82 -5.74 -5.91
CA CYS A 62 12.08 -6.48 -6.05
C CYS A 62 12.22 -7.55 -4.97
N GLY A 63 11.96 -7.21 -3.70
CA GLY A 63 12.04 -8.19 -2.62
C GLY A 63 11.07 -9.36 -2.77
N TYR A 64 9.89 -9.14 -3.35
CA TYR A 64 8.96 -10.23 -3.67
C TYR A 64 9.43 -11.08 -4.85
N ILE A 65 10.04 -10.46 -5.85
CA ILE A 65 10.64 -11.16 -7.00
C ILE A 65 11.78 -12.07 -6.52
N ASP A 66 12.68 -11.56 -5.68
CA ASP A 66 13.82 -12.32 -5.16
C ASP A 66 13.39 -13.55 -4.36
N LYS A 67 12.22 -13.49 -3.71
CA LYS A 67 11.60 -14.60 -2.99
C LYS A 67 10.73 -15.52 -3.88
N GLY A 68 10.55 -15.21 -5.16
CA GLY A 68 9.69 -15.97 -6.08
C GLY A 68 8.18 -15.76 -5.87
N ASN A 69 7.79 -14.78 -5.06
CA ASN A 69 6.42 -14.56 -4.59
C ASN A 69 5.72 -13.38 -5.26
N TYR A 70 6.28 -12.82 -6.34
CA TYR A 70 5.61 -11.77 -7.11
C TYR A 70 4.79 -12.34 -8.27
N ARG A 71 3.60 -11.79 -8.50
CA ARG A 71 2.74 -12.10 -9.65
C ARG A 71 2.28 -10.80 -10.29
N THR A 72 2.57 -10.64 -11.58
CA THR A 72 2.11 -9.46 -12.34
C THR A 72 0.58 -9.50 -12.49
N ARG A 73 -0.04 -8.34 -12.76
CA ARG A 73 -1.46 -8.28 -13.09
C ARG A 73 -1.83 -9.24 -14.23
N GLU A 74 -0.99 -9.35 -15.26
CA GLU A 74 -1.23 -10.18 -16.45
C GLU A 74 -1.09 -11.69 -16.19
N SER A 75 -0.57 -12.10 -15.03
CA SER A 75 -0.34 -13.51 -14.72
C SER A 75 -1.63 -14.33 -14.54
N GLY A 76 -2.79 -13.68 -14.43
CA GLY A 76 -4.06 -14.31 -14.09
C GLY A 76 -4.20 -14.65 -12.60
N TYR A 77 -3.26 -14.20 -11.76
CA TYR A 77 -3.33 -14.39 -10.32
C TYR A 77 -4.52 -13.62 -9.71
N ILE A 78 -5.28 -14.31 -8.85
CA ILE A 78 -6.36 -13.70 -8.06
C ILE A 78 -5.85 -13.47 -6.64
N PRO A 79 -5.80 -12.21 -6.16
CA PRO A 79 -5.20 -11.90 -4.88
C PRO A 79 -5.99 -12.45 -3.70
N LYS A 80 -5.28 -12.74 -2.62
CA LYS A 80 -5.83 -13.17 -1.34
C LYS A 80 -5.68 -12.07 -0.31
N ALA A 81 -6.55 -12.11 0.70
CA ALA A 81 -6.44 -11.17 1.80
C ALA A 81 -5.08 -11.31 2.49
N GLY A 82 -4.43 -10.18 2.74
CA GLY A 82 -3.06 -10.08 3.24
C GLY A 82 -2.00 -9.89 2.16
N ASP A 83 -2.29 -10.15 0.87
CA ASP A 83 -1.32 -9.90 -0.20
C ASP A 83 -0.98 -8.40 -0.31
N THR A 84 0.25 -8.11 -0.67
CA THR A 84 0.67 -6.74 -1.01
C THR A 84 0.26 -6.45 -2.45
N ILE A 85 -0.36 -5.32 -2.71
CA ILE A 85 -0.63 -4.83 -4.07
C ILE A 85 0.30 -3.66 -4.39
N ILE A 86 0.92 -3.69 -5.57
CA ILE A 86 1.86 -2.66 -6.04
C ILE A 86 1.24 -1.92 -7.22
N PHE A 87 1.30 -0.59 -7.16
CA PHE A 87 0.82 0.28 -8.23
C PHE A 87 1.96 0.99 -8.94
N SER A 88 1.83 1.13 -10.25
CA SER A 88 2.67 1.99 -11.06
C SER A 88 1.99 2.47 -12.33
N GLU A 89 2.43 3.61 -12.82
CA GLU A 89 1.96 4.20 -14.08
C GLU A 89 2.99 3.94 -15.19
N GLY A 90 2.54 3.79 -16.43
CA GLY A 90 3.44 3.73 -17.59
C GLY A 90 4.09 5.08 -17.85
N LEU A 91 5.37 5.07 -18.25
CA LEU A 91 6.11 6.27 -18.63
C LEU A 91 6.70 6.13 -20.05
N GLU A 92 6.85 7.26 -20.74
CA GLU A 92 7.57 7.29 -22.04
C GLU A 92 9.08 7.10 -21.87
N HIS A 93 9.61 7.59 -20.74
CA HIS A 93 11.02 7.52 -20.38
C HIS A 93 11.25 6.49 -19.27
N VAL A 94 12.50 6.07 -19.14
CA VAL A 94 12.92 5.18 -18.06
C VAL A 94 12.93 5.96 -16.75
N ASP A 95 12.27 5.41 -15.73
CA ASP A 95 12.30 5.94 -14.37
C ASP A 95 13.70 5.74 -13.76
N ASN A 96 14.22 6.78 -13.10
CA ASN A 96 15.58 6.78 -12.57
C ASN A 96 15.77 5.82 -11.38
N VAL A 97 14.69 5.42 -10.71
CA VAL A 97 14.74 4.52 -9.55
C VAL A 97 14.69 3.07 -9.99
N SER A 98 13.65 2.70 -10.75
CA SER A 98 13.41 1.32 -11.18
C SER A 98 14.23 0.91 -12.40
N GLN A 99 14.69 1.87 -13.20
CA GLN A 99 15.23 1.65 -14.54
C GLN A 99 14.26 0.90 -15.47
N GLU A 100 12.96 0.99 -15.18
CA GLU A 100 11.87 0.49 -16.01
C GLU A 100 11.10 1.66 -16.64
N LYS A 101 10.34 1.43 -17.70
CA LYS A 101 9.40 2.42 -18.27
C LYS A 101 8.11 2.54 -17.43
N ARG A 102 8.26 2.54 -16.11
CA ARG A 102 7.17 2.59 -15.13
C ARG A 102 7.55 3.46 -13.95
N ASN A 103 6.57 4.16 -13.38
CA ASN A 103 6.74 4.92 -12.15
C ASN A 103 6.04 4.22 -10.98
N TYR A 104 6.82 3.70 -10.03
CA TYR A 104 6.32 2.97 -8.86
C TYR A 104 6.00 3.92 -7.70
N LYS A 105 4.76 4.42 -7.66
CA LYS A 105 4.37 5.48 -6.73
C LYS A 105 3.68 4.99 -5.46
N HIS A 106 3.07 3.81 -5.47
CA HIS A 106 2.13 3.45 -4.40
C HIS A 106 2.02 1.94 -4.16
N GLY A 107 1.51 1.57 -2.98
CA GLY A 107 1.22 0.20 -2.61
C GLY A 107 0.16 0.13 -1.52
N GLY A 108 -0.42 -1.05 -1.35
CA GLY A 108 -1.45 -1.33 -0.35
C GLY A 108 -1.44 -2.78 0.12
N ILE A 109 -2.35 -3.08 1.05
CA ILE A 109 -2.61 -4.46 1.51
C ILE A 109 -4.01 -4.84 1.04
N VAL A 110 -4.13 -5.98 0.35
CA VAL A 110 -5.43 -6.53 -0.04
C VAL A 110 -6.17 -6.99 1.21
N VAL A 111 -7.39 -6.50 1.41
CA VAL A 111 -8.28 -6.92 2.51
C VAL A 111 -9.43 -7.77 2.01
N ALA A 112 -9.83 -7.61 0.75
CA ALA A 112 -10.79 -8.51 0.12
C ALA A 112 -10.68 -8.59 -1.41
N TYR A 113 -11.28 -9.63 -1.98
CA TYR A 113 -11.56 -9.76 -3.40
C TYR A 113 -13.01 -10.22 -3.62
N ASP A 114 -13.74 -9.52 -4.49
CA ASP A 114 -15.07 -9.90 -4.94
C ASP A 114 -15.00 -10.54 -6.33
N PRO A 115 -15.29 -11.85 -6.48
CA PRO A 115 -15.26 -12.53 -7.77
C PRO A 115 -16.43 -12.16 -8.69
N GLU A 116 -17.55 -11.68 -8.16
CA GLU A 116 -18.73 -11.31 -8.95
C GLU A 116 -18.48 -10.01 -9.72
N THR A 117 -17.85 -9.03 -9.06
CA THR A 117 -17.54 -7.73 -9.65
C THR A 117 -16.09 -7.61 -10.13
N GLN A 118 -15.26 -8.61 -9.84
CA GLN A 118 -13.80 -8.59 -10.03
C GLN A 118 -13.13 -7.40 -9.34
N THR A 119 -13.56 -7.07 -8.12
CA THR A 119 -13.07 -5.92 -7.36
C THR A 119 -12.08 -6.35 -6.29
N VAL A 120 -10.90 -5.74 -6.27
CA VAL A 120 -9.90 -5.86 -5.20
C VAL A 120 -10.11 -4.71 -4.23
N TYR A 121 -10.29 -5.03 -2.96
CA TYR A 121 -10.40 -4.07 -1.86
C TYR A 121 -9.10 -4.03 -1.08
N THR A 122 -8.62 -2.83 -0.77
CA THR A 122 -7.33 -2.60 -0.14
C THR A 122 -7.46 -1.72 1.10
N ILE A 123 -6.51 -1.83 2.02
CA ILE A 123 -6.21 -0.81 3.03
C ILE A 123 -4.84 -0.19 2.69
N GLU A 124 -4.80 1.13 2.60
CA GLU A 124 -3.64 1.86 2.07
C GLU A 124 -3.24 3.00 2.99
N GLY A 125 -1.94 3.16 3.21
CA GLY A 125 -1.37 4.34 3.85
C GLY A 125 -1.07 5.43 2.84
N ASN A 126 -0.98 6.68 3.30
CA ASN A 126 -0.74 7.87 2.49
C ASN A 126 -1.72 8.06 1.31
N ALA A 127 -2.90 7.47 1.40
CA ALA A 127 -3.93 7.60 0.38
C ALA A 127 -4.78 8.82 0.71
N GLY A 128 -4.37 10.01 0.24
CA GLY A 128 -4.98 11.28 0.64
C GLY A 128 -4.58 11.71 2.06
N ASN A 129 -3.31 11.48 2.43
CA ASN A 129 -2.73 11.76 3.75
C ASN A 129 -3.38 11.02 4.93
N GLU A 130 -4.03 9.88 4.67
CA GLU A 130 -4.65 9.04 5.70
C GLU A 130 -4.47 7.54 5.41
N VAL A 131 -4.83 6.71 6.40
CA VAL A 131 -5.05 5.27 6.19
C VAL A 131 -6.51 5.09 5.80
N ARG A 132 -6.77 4.57 4.60
CA ARG A 132 -8.15 4.37 4.13
C ARG A 132 -8.30 3.16 3.25
N TYR A 133 -9.53 2.69 3.16
CA TYR A 133 -9.88 1.66 2.20
C TYR A 133 -10.00 2.22 0.78
N ARG A 134 -9.65 1.40 -0.22
CA ARG A 134 -9.91 1.66 -1.64
C ARG A 134 -10.39 0.39 -2.34
N ALA A 135 -10.90 0.56 -3.55
CA ALA A 135 -11.39 -0.52 -4.40
C ALA A 135 -10.95 -0.29 -5.84
N TYR A 136 -10.49 -1.35 -6.50
CA TYR A 136 -10.03 -1.33 -7.88
C TYR A 136 -10.58 -2.54 -8.62
N ASN A 137 -10.87 -2.39 -9.91
CA ASN A 137 -11.06 -3.58 -10.74
C ASN A 137 -9.75 -4.38 -10.80
N LEU A 138 -9.82 -5.71 -10.80
CA LEU A 138 -8.67 -6.61 -10.86
C LEU A 138 -7.71 -6.28 -12.02
N ASN A 139 -8.27 -5.80 -13.14
CA ASN A 139 -7.53 -5.44 -14.35
C ASN A 139 -7.16 -3.94 -14.41
N HIS A 140 -7.25 -3.20 -13.31
CA HIS A 140 -6.93 -1.77 -13.29
C HIS A 140 -5.50 -1.53 -13.81
N ILE A 141 -5.38 -0.58 -14.74
CA ILE A 141 -4.15 -0.40 -15.53
C ILE A 141 -2.93 0.03 -14.71
N GLU A 142 -3.16 0.58 -13.53
CA GLU A 142 -2.08 0.98 -12.63
C GLU A 142 -1.64 -0.13 -11.68
N ILE A 143 -2.36 -1.26 -11.60
CA ILE A 143 -1.87 -2.42 -10.83
C ILE A 143 -0.67 -3.00 -11.59
N ASP A 144 0.51 -2.99 -10.99
CA ASP A 144 1.67 -3.73 -11.50
C ASP A 144 1.54 -5.22 -11.18
N GLY A 145 1.20 -5.52 -9.94
CA GLY A 145 1.08 -6.89 -9.48
C GLY A 145 0.93 -7.02 -7.97
N TYR A 146 1.13 -8.24 -7.51
CA TYR A 146 0.87 -8.68 -6.15
C TYR A 146 2.07 -9.44 -5.57
N GLY A 147 2.43 -9.10 -4.33
CA GLY A 147 3.30 -9.90 -3.48
C GLY A 147 2.48 -10.88 -2.66
N ILE A 148 2.69 -12.17 -2.88
CA ILE A 148 1.94 -13.25 -2.23
C ILE A 148 2.43 -13.42 -0.79
N ASN A 149 1.52 -13.29 0.17
CA ASN A 149 1.84 -13.36 1.61
C ASN A 149 1.28 -14.61 2.32
N GLY A 150 0.72 -15.56 1.57
CA GLY A 150 0.24 -16.85 2.11
C GLY A 150 -1.20 -16.84 2.63
N GLY A 151 -1.95 -15.75 2.40
CA GLY A 151 -3.39 -15.73 2.63
C GLY A 151 -4.11 -16.76 1.78
N THR A 152 -5.16 -17.40 2.32
CA THR A 152 -5.89 -18.48 1.64
C THR A 152 -7.33 -18.10 1.26
N THR A 153 -7.84 -17.00 1.82
CA THR A 153 -9.22 -16.55 1.61
C THR A 153 -9.27 -15.27 0.77
N TYR A 154 -10.44 -14.95 0.25
CA TYR A 154 -10.71 -13.64 -0.36
C TYR A 154 -11.00 -12.55 0.66
N GLY A 155 -10.82 -12.78 1.97
CA GLY A 155 -11.06 -11.77 3.00
C GLY A 155 -12.52 -11.40 3.18
N GLN A 156 -12.76 -10.19 3.71
CA GLN A 156 -14.09 -9.68 4.04
C GLN A 156 -14.24 -8.28 3.46
N ILE A 157 -15.27 -8.06 2.65
CA ILE A 157 -15.51 -6.77 1.99
C ILE A 157 -15.82 -5.72 3.08
N PRO A 158 -15.00 -4.65 3.19
CA PRO A 158 -15.25 -3.58 4.15
C PRO A 158 -16.56 -2.83 3.85
N SER A 159 -17.34 -2.54 4.89
CA SER A 159 -18.69 -1.94 4.79
C SER A 159 -18.72 -0.47 4.35
N ASN A 160 -17.59 0.24 4.35
CA ASN A 160 -17.50 1.69 4.10
C ASN A 160 -16.57 2.06 2.93
N VAL A 161 -16.56 1.30 1.84
CA VAL A 161 -15.74 1.65 0.66
C VAL A 161 -16.57 2.39 -0.37
N SER A 162 -16.30 3.68 -0.52
CA SER A 162 -16.67 4.42 -1.72
C SER A 162 -15.85 3.88 -2.90
N ILE A 163 -16.52 3.47 -3.98
CA ILE A 163 -15.88 3.11 -5.25
C ILE A 163 -15.31 4.42 -5.84
N GLY A 164 -14.08 4.75 -5.46
CA GLY A 164 -13.45 6.03 -5.78
C GLY A 164 -12.57 5.93 -7.02
N TYR A 165 -13.03 6.52 -8.12
CA TYR A 165 -12.16 6.96 -9.21
C TYR A 165 -11.00 7.78 -8.65
N MET A 166 -9.79 7.55 -9.16
CA MET A 166 -8.60 8.29 -8.77
C MET A 166 -8.76 9.77 -9.13
N GLY A 167 -9.06 10.60 -8.15
CA GLY A 167 -8.62 11.99 -8.17
C GLY A 167 -7.09 11.96 -8.09
N THR A 168 -6.45 12.47 -9.15
CA THR A 168 -5.01 12.68 -9.23
C THR A 168 -4.54 13.49 -8.02
N GLN A 169 -3.43 13.08 -7.40
CA GLN A 169 -2.60 13.98 -6.61
C GLN A 169 -1.82 14.90 -7.55
#